data_AF-A0A2N0A499-F1
#
_entry.id   AF-A0A2N0A499-F1
#
_cell.length_a   1.000
_cell.length_b   1.000
_cell.length_c   1.000
_cell.angle_alpha   90.00
_cell.angle_beta   90.00
_cell.angle_gamma   90.00
#
_symmetry.space_group_name_H-M   'P 1'
#
loop_
_entity.id
_entity.type
_entity.pdbx_description
1 polymer ?
#
loop_
_entity_poly.entity_id
_entity_poly.type
_entity_poly.pdbx_seq_one_letter_code
_entity_poly.pdbx_strand_id
1 'polypeptide(L)'
;MSGVPSLEETISSFLETIPEGAHSSEKEMPTLLLEFSELLFEDPEDTSEKILITDLSAFELDEFLNFYLEDMFPEDAKIREKGKTFLKKFKKFLEKRSLLKKEQEEEWKEFFKENEIR
;
A
#
# COMPACT_ATOMS: atom_id res chain seq x y z
N MET A 1 -7.31 23.12 -4.15
CA MET A 1 -6.11 22.53 -3.52
C MET A 1 -5.73 21.34 -4.37
N SER A 2 -4.60 21.41 -5.05
CA SER A 2 -4.21 20.45 -6.10
C SER A 2 -2.75 20.07 -5.87
N GLY A 3 -2.55 19.13 -4.96
CA GLY A 3 -1.29 18.45 -4.70
C GLY A 3 -1.53 16.95 -4.68
N VAL A 4 -0.48 16.16 -4.91
CA VAL A 4 -0.52 14.71 -4.71
C VAL A 4 -0.86 14.45 -3.23
N PRO A 5 -1.86 13.60 -2.91
CA PRO A 5 -2.22 13.33 -1.53
C PRO A 5 -1.09 12.57 -0.81
N SER A 6 -1.00 12.75 0.51
CA SER A 6 -0.12 11.90 1.31
C SER A 6 -0.60 10.45 1.30
N LEU A 7 0.30 9.53 1.61
CA LEU A 7 -0.04 8.13 1.78
C LEU A 7 -1.07 7.96 2.90
N GLU A 8 -0.91 8.65 4.03
CA GLU A 8 -1.86 8.64 5.15
C GLU A 8 -3.28 9.09 4.72
N GLU A 9 -3.38 10.20 3.99
CA GLU A 9 -4.66 10.73 3.47
C GLU A 9 -5.29 9.73 2.49
N THR A 10 -4.46 9.08 1.68
CA THR A 10 -4.87 8.09 0.68
C THR A 10 -5.38 6.81 1.34
N ILE A 11 -4.68 6.30 2.37
CA ILE A 11 -5.07 5.12 3.15
C ILE A 11 -6.35 5.39 3.93
N SER A 12 -6.46 6.57 4.57
CA SER A 12 -7.68 6.99 5.26
C SER A 12 -8.87 7.00 4.31
N SER A 13 -8.71 7.62 3.13
CA SER A 13 -9.75 7.65 2.08
C SER A 13 -10.10 6.26 1.55
N PHE A 14 -9.13 5.34 1.49
CA PHE A 14 -9.38 3.96 1.10
C PHE A 14 -10.18 3.20 2.16
N LEU A 15 -9.82 3.36 3.45
CA LEU A 15 -10.52 2.73 4.58
C LEU A 15 -11.99 3.17 4.65
N GLU A 16 -12.30 4.42 4.32
CA GLU A 16 -13.69 4.91 4.23
C GLU A 16 -14.52 4.18 3.16
N THR A 17 -13.88 3.56 2.16
CA THR A 17 -14.60 2.76 1.15
C THR A 17 -14.95 1.35 1.64
N ILE A 18 -14.41 0.93 2.78
CA ILE A 18 -14.61 -0.39 3.36
C ILE A 18 -15.89 -0.37 4.22
N PRO A 19 -16.88 -1.26 3.96
CA PRO A 19 -18.10 -1.31 4.76
C PRO A 19 -17.82 -1.60 6.24
N GLU A 20 -18.65 -1.05 7.14
CA GLU A 20 -18.47 -1.20 8.60
C GLU A 20 -18.43 -2.67 9.07
N GLY A 21 -19.08 -3.59 8.35
CA GLY A 21 -19.08 -5.03 8.63
C GLY A 21 -18.08 -5.87 7.82
N ALA A 22 -17.13 -5.26 7.13
CA ALA A 22 -16.08 -5.98 6.42
C ALA A 22 -15.16 -6.74 7.37
N HIS A 23 -14.51 -7.79 6.86
CA HIS A 23 -13.57 -8.60 7.63
C HIS A 23 -12.40 -7.74 8.17
N SER A 24 -11.94 -8.01 9.39
CA SER A 24 -10.89 -7.21 10.06
C SER A 24 -9.61 -7.09 9.21
N SER A 25 -9.24 -8.17 8.51
CA SER A 25 -8.08 -8.18 7.61
C SER A 25 -8.17 -7.18 6.46
N GLU A 26 -9.37 -6.72 6.08
CA GLU A 26 -9.50 -5.67 5.05
C GLU A 26 -9.08 -4.30 5.57
N LYS A 27 -9.17 -4.07 6.89
CA LYS A 27 -8.75 -2.83 7.55
C LYS A 27 -7.31 -2.88 8.06
N GLU A 28 -6.79 -4.08 8.33
CA GLU A 28 -5.44 -4.33 8.82
C GLU A 28 -4.37 -4.05 7.74
N MET A 29 -4.52 -4.59 6.53
CA MET A 29 -3.50 -4.46 5.48
C MET A 29 -3.18 -2.99 5.08
N PRO A 30 -4.16 -2.08 4.94
CA PRO A 30 -3.88 -0.67 4.68
C PRO A 30 -3.07 -0.02 5.81
N THR A 31 -3.34 -0.36 7.07
CA THR A 31 -2.58 0.14 8.22
C THR A 31 -1.15 -0.40 8.21
N LEU A 32 -0.96 -1.69 7.94
CA LEU A 32 0.37 -2.28 7.84
C LEU A 32 1.21 -1.66 6.71
N LEU A 33 0.60 -1.30 5.58
CA LEU A 33 1.31 -0.59 4.52
C LEU A 33 1.77 0.79 4.98
N LEU A 34 0.94 1.50 5.74
CA LEU A 34 1.30 2.81 6.29
C LEU A 34 2.45 2.68 7.29
N GLU A 35 2.37 1.74 8.24
CA GLU A 35 3.43 1.48 9.22
C GLU A 35 4.75 1.09 8.54
N PHE A 36 4.71 0.21 7.55
CA PHE A 36 5.89 -0.14 6.74
C PHE A 36 6.50 1.08 6.06
N SER A 37 5.66 1.93 5.47
CA SER A 37 6.12 3.12 4.76
C SER A 37 6.72 4.14 5.73
N GLU A 38 6.10 4.33 6.89
CA GLU A 38 6.66 5.15 7.96
C GLU A 38 8.05 4.65 8.34
N LEU A 39 8.24 3.35 8.59
CA LEU A 39 9.56 2.78 8.90
C LEU A 39 10.59 2.95 7.77
N LEU A 40 10.16 2.87 6.52
CA LEU A 40 11.05 2.96 5.37
C LEU A 40 11.51 4.40 5.08
N PHE A 41 10.61 5.36 5.27
CA PHE A 41 10.83 6.78 4.96
C PHE A 41 11.04 7.64 6.21
N GLU A 42 11.10 7.04 7.41
CA GLU A 42 11.40 7.75 8.65
C GLU A 42 12.80 8.37 8.56
N ASP A 43 12.85 9.69 8.38
CA ASP A 43 14.07 10.46 8.56
C ASP A 43 14.19 10.83 10.06
N PRO A 44 15.22 10.33 10.77
CA PRO A 44 15.43 10.68 12.18
C PRO A 44 15.73 12.17 12.39
N GLU A 45 16.08 12.93 11.34
CA GLU A 45 16.33 14.37 11.40
C GLU A 45 15.13 15.23 10.98
N ASP A 46 14.18 14.70 10.21
CA ASP A 46 12.99 15.44 9.75
C ASP A 46 11.71 14.58 9.74
N THR A 47 11.02 14.56 10.88
CA THR A 47 9.75 13.86 11.05
C THR A 47 8.55 14.57 10.40
N SER A 48 8.77 15.69 9.69
CA SER A 48 7.68 16.49 9.11
C SER A 48 7.41 16.21 7.64
N GLU A 49 8.28 15.45 6.96
CA GLU A 49 8.09 15.11 5.56
C GLU A 49 6.97 14.08 5.40
N LYS A 50 5.91 14.48 4.70
CA LYS A 50 4.78 13.59 4.42
C LYS A 50 5.15 12.65 3.29
N ILE A 51 5.08 11.35 3.56
CA ILE A 51 5.17 10.31 2.53
C ILE A 51 4.03 10.50 1.53
N LEU A 52 4.34 10.58 0.24
CA LEU A 52 3.37 10.70 -0.83
C LEU A 52 3.03 9.35 -1.42
N ILE A 53 1.82 9.22 -1.99
CA ILE A 53 1.47 8.00 -2.73
C ILE A 53 2.41 7.74 -3.92
N THR A 54 3.03 8.79 -4.47
CA THR A 54 3.97 8.67 -5.58
C THR A 54 5.35 8.16 -5.18
N ASP A 55 5.62 8.06 -3.88
CA ASP A 55 6.90 7.55 -3.35
C ASP A 55 6.89 6.02 -3.26
N LEU A 56 5.70 5.39 -3.33
CA LEU A 56 5.55 3.94 -3.41
C LEU A 56 5.74 3.45 -4.85
N SER A 57 6.97 3.05 -5.20
CA SER A 57 7.26 2.36 -6.47
C SER A 57 6.91 0.87 -6.38
N ALA A 58 7.17 0.14 -7.45
CA ALA A 58 7.07 -1.32 -7.44
C ALA A 58 7.99 -1.97 -6.39
N PHE A 59 9.14 -1.35 -6.10
CA PHE A 59 10.11 -1.87 -5.14
C PHE A 59 9.53 -1.89 -3.72
N GLU A 60 8.97 -0.78 -3.25
CA GLU A 60 8.36 -0.72 -1.91
C GLU A 60 7.19 -1.69 -1.77
N LEU A 61 6.41 -1.91 -2.83
CA LEU A 61 5.33 -2.90 -2.80
C LEU A 61 5.85 -4.34 -2.72
N ASP A 62 6.98 -4.63 -3.36
CA ASP A 62 7.62 -5.94 -3.30
C ASP A 62 8.23 -6.20 -1.91
N GLU A 63 8.96 -5.22 -1.37
CA GLU A 63 9.48 -5.25 0.00
C GLU A 63 8.37 -5.45 1.03
N PHE A 64 7.27 -4.70 0.89
CA PHE A 64 6.09 -4.85 1.75
C PHE A 64 5.53 -6.28 1.67
N LEU A 65 5.28 -6.79 0.45
CA LEU A 65 4.56 -8.03 0.24
C LEU A 65 5.39 -9.28 0.57
N ASN A 66 6.66 -9.29 0.17
CA ASN A 66 7.51 -10.48 0.18
C ASN A 66 8.47 -10.53 1.37
N PHE A 67 8.72 -9.40 2.04
CA PHE A 67 9.64 -9.35 3.18
C PHE A 67 8.92 -8.89 4.45
N TYR A 68 8.41 -7.65 4.47
CA TYR A 68 7.80 -7.08 5.68
C TYR A 68 6.66 -7.93 6.24
N LEU A 69 5.69 -8.32 5.39
CA LEU A 69 4.56 -9.14 5.85
C LEU A 69 4.98 -10.53 6.34
N GLU A 70 5.96 -11.16 5.69
CA GLU A 70 6.42 -12.50 6.09
C GLU A 70 7.24 -12.45 7.39
N ASP A 71 8.08 -11.43 7.55
CA ASP A 71 8.93 -11.25 8.72
C ASP A 71 8.12 -10.85 9.97
N MET A 72 7.11 -10.00 9.80
CA MET A 72 6.29 -9.50 10.92
C MET A 72 5.20 -10.50 11.33
N PHE A 73 4.77 -11.36 10.42
CA PHE A 73 3.69 -12.34 10.66
C PHE A 73 4.09 -13.76 10.22
N PRO A 74 5.19 -14.32 10.74
CA PRO A 74 5.71 -15.62 10.29
C PRO A 74 4.76 -16.78 10.57
N GLU A 75 3.86 -16.63 11.53
CA GLU A 75 2.86 -17.65 11.92
C GLU A 75 1.58 -17.59 11.06
N ASP A 76 1.36 -16.52 10.29
CA ASP A 76 0.19 -16.39 9.41
C ASP A 76 0.55 -16.81 7.99
N ALA A 77 0.39 -18.11 7.70
CA ALA A 77 0.63 -18.70 6.39
C ALA A 77 -0.22 -18.10 5.24
N LYS A 78 -1.19 -17.23 5.54
CA LYS A 78 -2.03 -16.53 4.56
C LYS A 78 -1.76 -15.04 4.48
N ILE A 79 -0.80 -14.50 5.23
CA ILE A 79 -0.53 -13.05 5.29
C ILE A 79 -0.24 -12.47 3.90
N ARG A 80 0.59 -13.15 3.11
CA ARG A 80 0.92 -12.74 1.75
C ARG A 80 -0.31 -12.70 0.83
N GLU A 81 -1.20 -13.69 0.94
CA GLU A 81 -2.45 -13.70 0.15
C GLU A 81 -3.44 -12.59 0.57
N LYS A 82 -3.47 -12.23 1.86
CA LYS A 82 -4.20 -11.04 2.33
C LYS A 82 -3.58 -9.77 1.75
N GLY A 83 -2.25 -9.65 1.74
CA GLY A 83 -1.50 -8.57 1.13
C GLY A 83 -1.82 -8.40 -0.36
N LYS A 84 -1.73 -9.47 -1.15
CA LYS A 84 -2.11 -9.47 -2.58
C LYS A 84 -3.55 -9.00 -2.80
N THR A 85 -4.48 -9.50 -1.98
CA THR A 85 -5.90 -9.12 -2.07
C THR A 85 -6.09 -7.63 -1.79
N PHE A 86 -5.40 -7.10 -0.78
CA PHE A 86 -5.38 -5.68 -0.47
C PHE A 86 -4.77 -4.86 -1.61
N LEU A 87 -3.56 -5.16 -2.06
CA LEU A 87 -2.87 -4.42 -3.13
C LEU A 87 -3.70 -4.36 -4.41
N LYS A 88 -4.40 -5.44 -4.76
CA LYS A 88 -5.39 -5.47 -5.85
C LYS A 88 -6.52 -4.46 -5.67
N LYS A 89 -7.13 -4.42 -4.49
CA LYS A 89 -8.22 -3.46 -4.20
C LYS A 89 -7.69 -2.03 -4.16
N PHE A 90 -6.52 -1.83 -3.57
CA PHE A 90 -5.89 -0.54 -3.42
C PHE A 90 -5.49 0.07 -4.77
N LYS A 91 -4.81 -0.69 -5.64
CA LYS A 91 -4.50 -0.25 -7.02
C LYS A 91 -5.75 0.20 -7.78
N LYS A 92 -6.84 -0.60 -7.73
CA LYS A 92 -8.11 -0.23 -8.37
C LYS A 92 -8.71 1.05 -7.80
N PHE A 93 -8.56 1.30 -6.50
CA PHE A 93 -9.00 2.53 -5.88
C PHE A 93 -8.19 3.73 -6.38
N LEU A 94 -6.86 3.61 -6.44
CA LEU A 94 -5.96 4.67 -6.91
C LEU A 94 -6.20 5.02 -8.39
N GLU A 95 -6.38 4.01 -9.25
CA GLU A 95 -6.70 4.20 -10.68
C GLU A 95 -8.02 4.96 -10.85
N LYS A 96 -9.07 4.57 -10.13
CA LYS A 96 -10.38 5.25 -10.16
C LYS A 96 -10.31 6.72 -9.72
N ARG A 97 -9.36 7.05 -8.85
CA ARG A 97 -9.12 8.40 -8.35
C ARG A 97 -8.05 9.16 -9.15
N SER A 98 -7.42 8.50 -10.14
CA SER A 98 -6.33 9.06 -10.94
C SER A 98 -5.17 9.58 -10.09
N LEU A 99 -4.79 8.80 -9.07
CA LEU A 99 -3.75 9.17 -8.09
C LEU A 99 -2.35 8.66 -8.46
N LEU A 100 -2.23 7.78 -9.46
CA LEU A 100 -0.95 7.25 -9.92
C LEU A 100 -0.45 8.03 -11.14
N LYS A 101 0.88 8.22 -11.21
CA LYS A 101 1.53 8.69 -12.44
C LYS A 101 1.65 7.52 -13.42
N LYS A 102 1.71 7.83 -14.72
CA LYS A 102 1.80 6.80 -15.77
C LYS A 102 3.00 5.85 -15.60
N GLU A 103 4.16 6.39 -15.24
CA GLU A 103 5.38 5.60 -14.98
C GLU A 103 5.17 4.62 -13.81
N GLN A 104 4.65 5.13 -12.69
CA GLN A 104 4.28 4.33 -11.52
C GLN A 104 3.23 3.24 -11.85
N GLU A 105 2.25 3.55 -12.70
CA GLU A 105 1.27 2.55 -13.17
C GLU A 105 1.92 1.43 -13.99
N GLU A 106 2.95 1.72 -14.78
CA GLU A 106 3.67 0.74 -15.59
C GLU A 106 4.53 -0.17 -14.70
N GLU A 107 5.29 0.40 -13.78
CA GLU A 107 6.06 -0.35 -12.77
C GLU A 107 5.16 -1.26 -11.93
N TRP A 108 4.05 -0.73 -11.42
CA TRP A 108 3.09 -1.53 -10.65
C TRP A 108 2.48 -2.64 -11.50
N LYS A 109 2.25 -2.45 -12.81
CA LYS A 109 1.75 -3.53 -13.67
C LYS A 109 2.75 -4.70 -13.75
N GLU A 110 4.04 -4.41 -13.80
CA GLU A 110 5.09 -5.44 -13.81
C GLU A 110 5.13 -6.18 -12.46
N PHE A 111 5.18 -5.45 -11.35
CA PHE A 111 5.13 -6.03 -10.00
C PHE A 111 3.89 -6.94 -9.78
N PHE A 112 2.70 -6.48 -10.17
CA PHE A 112 1.46 -7.27 -10.03
C PHE A 112 1.50 -8.54 -10.89
N LYS A 113 2.12 -8.48 -12.06
CA LYS A 113 2.29 -9.65 -12.93
C LYS A 113 3.26 -10.65 -12.32
N GLU A 114 4.40 -10.19 -11.79
CA GLU A 114 5.43 -11.03 -11.17
C GLU A 114 4.92 -11.73 -9.89
N ASN A 115 4.11 -11.03 -9.10
CA ASN A 115 3.54 -11.54 -7.86
C ASN A 115 2.18 -12.26 -8.04
N GLU A 116 1.78 -12.54 -9.29
CA GLU A 116 0.54 -13.22 -9.67
C GLU A 116 -0.74 -12.56 -9.12
N ILE A 117 -0.70 -11.24 -8.94
CA ILE A 117 -1.82 -10.42 -8.47
C ILE A 117 -2.72 -10.07 -9.67
N ARG A 118 -3.71 -10.92 -9.93
CA ARG A 118 -4.71 -10.76 -11.01
C ARG A 118 -5.97 -10.09 -10.52
#